data_AF-A0A0M0G0B4-F1
#
_entry.id   AF-A0A0M0G0B4-F1
#
_cell.length_a   1.000
_cell.length_b   1.000
_cell.length_c   1.000
_cell.angle_alpha   90.00
_cell.angle_beta   90.00
_cell.angle_gamma   90.00
#
_symmetry.space_group_name_H-M   'P 1'
#
loop_
_entity.id
_entity.type
_entity.pdbx_description
1 polymer ?
#
loop_
_entity_poly.entity_id
_entity_poly.type
_entity_poly.pdbx_seq_one_letter_code
_entity_poly.pdbx_strand_id
1 'polypeptide(L)'
;MGYDPLIKALKDHRKSTIVMEWENGLKVSGKLDTIFETDNGYEDDDVNFKEYDSAIFRVDNILSEPHDVDNVIYKWLANHKGDLIEVSLYNDCPSILKLTNGVTIWKYL
;
A
#
# COMPACT_ATOMS: atom_id res chain seq x y z
N MET A 1 -9.90 12.95 -14.40
CA MET A 1 -8.94 11.91 -14.02
C MET A 1 -8.27 12.35 -12.73
N GLY A 2 -8.09 11.43 -11.80
CA GLY A 2 -7.55 11.72 -10.48
C GLY A 2 -7.38 10.43 -9.71
N TYR A 3 -6.56 10.48 -8.68
CA TYR A 3 -6.21 9.32 -7.86
C TYR A 3 -7.42 8.52 -7.42
N ASP A 4 -7.27 7.19 -7.46
CA ASP A 4 -8.23 6.30 -6.82
C ASP A 4 -8.33 6.59 -5.31
N PRO A 5 -9.37 6.09 -4.63
CA PRO A 5 -9.59 6.40 -3.21
C PRO A 5 -8.43 6.01 -2.28
N LEU A 6 -7.67 4.94 -2.59
CA LEU A 6 -6.53 4.51 -1.79
C LEU A 6 -5.38 5.50 -1.93
N ILE A 7 -4.97 5.79 -3.16
CA ILE A 7 -3.87 6.73 -3.44
C ILE A 7 -4.22 8.14 -2.97
N LYS A 8 -5.48 8.55 -3.12
CA LYS A 8 -5.98 9.83 -2.60
C LYS A 8 -5.84 9.92 -1.08
N ALA A 9 -6.22 8.87 -0.34
CA ALA A 9 -6.08 8.86 1.11
C ALA A 9 -4.60 8.96 1.55
N LEU A 10 -3.69 8.26 0.88
CA LEU A 10 -2.26 8.38 1.14
C LEU A 10 -1.75 9.80 0.88
N LYS A 11 -2.15 10.40 -0.24
CA LYS A 11 -1.74 11.77 -0.62
C LYS A 11 -2.25 12.82 0.38
N ASP A 12 -3.52 12.76 0.73
CA ASP A 12 -4.18 13.73 1.62
C ASP A 12 -3.56 13.68 3.03
N HIS A 13 -3.04 12.52 3.44
CA HIS A 13 -2.39 12.29 4.72
C HIS A 13 -0.86 12.12 4.65
N ARG A 14 -0.19 12.56 3.56
CA ARG A 14 1.26 12.36 3.33
C ARG A 14 2.21 12.83 4.44
N LYS A 15 1.77 13.79 5.27
CA LYS A 15 2.58 14.34 6.38
C LYS A 15 2.43 13.51 7.67
N SER A 16 1.40 12.68 7.75
CA SER A 16 1.09 11.84 8.90
C SER A 16 1.78 10.49 8.79
N THR A 17 2.02 9.85 9.94
CA THR A 17 2.29 8.41 9.96
C THR A 17 0.96 7.67 9.76
N ILE A 18 0.96 6.76 8.80
CA ILE A 18 -0.21 5.95 8.41
C ILE A 18 0.06 4.52 8.85
N VAL A 19 -0.96 3.88 9.41
CA VAL A 19 -1.00 2.45 9.72
C VAL A 19 -1.77 1.76 8.61
N MET A 20 -1.12 0.80 7.95
CA MET A 20 -1.75 -0.07 6.94
C MET A 20 -2.01 -1.45 7.54
N GLU A 21 -3.18 -2.01 7.27
CA GLU A 21 -3.57 -3.35 7.72
C GLU A 21 -4.01 -4.19 6.52
N TRP A 22 -3.53 -5.43 6.44
CA TRP A 22 -3.98 -6.44 5.48
C TRP A 22 -4.89 -7.46 6.16
N GLU A 23 -5.76 -8.09 5.36
CA GLU A 23 -6.66 -9.16 5.82
C GLU A 23 -5.94 -10.33 6.48
N ASN A 24 -4.70 -10.62 6.05
CA ASN A 24 -3.89 -11.67 6.65
C ASN A 24 -3.29 -11.29 8.01
N GLY A 25 -3.63 -10.14 8.59
CA GLY A 25 -3.17 -9.71 9.91
C GLY A 25 -1.88 -8.89 9.92
N LEU A 26 -1.17 -8.77 8.78
CA LEU A 26 -0.01 -7.89 8.67
C LEU A 26 -0.43 -6.45 8.96
N LYS A 27 0.33 -5.78 9.83
CA LYS A 27 0.19 -4.36 10.09
C LYS A 27 1.54 -3.68 10.04
N VAL A 28 1.62 -2.58 9.33
CA VAL A 28 2.82 -1.74 9.27
C VAL A 28 2.46 -0.29 9.51
N SER A 29 3.42 0.50 9.96
CA SER A 29 3.31 1.96 10.01
C SER A 29 4.44 2.61 9.26
N GLY A 30 4.15 3.76 8.65
CA GLY A 30 5.10 4.44 7.80
C GLY A 30 4.53 5.70 7.18
N LYS A 31 5.13 6.14 6.06
CA LYS A 31 4.72 7.35 5.34
C LYS A 31 4.74 7.13 3.84
N LEU A 32 3.88 7.89 3.17
CA LEU A 32 3.95 8.02 1.72
C LEU A 32 5.31 8.62 1.33
N ASP A 33 5.97 7.97 0.38
CA ASP A 33 7.23 8.45 -0.20
C ASP A 33 6.96 9.11 -1.56
N THR A 34 6.48 8.32 -2.54
CA THR A 34 6.30 8.76 -3.93
C THR A 34 5.00 8.20 -4.50
N ILE A 35 4.33 8.94 -5.39
CA ILE A 35 3.20 8.46 -6.21
C ILE A 35 3.64 8.51 -7.67
N PHE A 36 3.31 7.48 -8.44
CA PHE A 36 3.67 7.37 -9.85
C PHE A 36 2.57 6.63 -10.63
N GLU A 37 2.50 6.89 -11.92
CA GLU A 37 1.64 6.16 -12.85
C GLU A 37 2.37 4.89 -13.33
N THR A 38 1.62 3.80 -13.46
CA THR A 38 2.09 2.51 -13.95
C THR A 38 0.92 1.78 -14.62
N ASP A 39 1.17 0.59 -15.16
CA ASP A 39 0.16 -0.22 -15.83
C ASP A 39 0.17 -1.67 -15.33
N ASN A 40 -0.72 -2.50 -15.89
CA ASN A 40 -0.83 -3.92 -15.59
C ASN A 40 0.04 -4.83 -16.48
N GLY A 41 0.95 -4.25 -17.26
CA GLY A 41 1.94 -4.95 -18.09
C GLY A 41 1.38 -5.56 -19.38
N TYR A 42 0.13 -5.26 -19.77
CA TYR A 42 -0.39 -5.61 -21.08
C TYR A 42 0.09 -4.63 -22.15
N GLU A 43 0.03 -5.05 -23.41
CA GLU A 43 0.28 -4.17 -24.55
C GLU A 43 -0.81 -3.08 -24.64
N ASP A 44 -0.45 -1.89 -25.09
CA ASP A 44 -1.34 -0.71 -25.11
C ASP A 44 -2.62 -0.90 -25.95
N ASP A 45 -2.63 -1.86 -26.89
CA ASP A 45 -3.78 -2.20 -27.72
C ASP A 45 -4.65 -3.34 -27.16
N ASP A 46 -4.25 -3.97 -26.04
CA ASP A 46 -5.04 -4.98 -25.36
C ASP A 46 -6.28 -4.35 -24.70
N VAL A 47 -7.44 -4.97 -24.90
CA VAL A 47 -8.71 -4.51 -24.30
C VAL A 47 -8.70 -4.53 -22.77
N ASN A 48 -7.78 -5.29 -22.17
CA ASN A 48 -7.59 -5.40 -20.72
C ASN A 48 -6.47 -4.48 -20.21
N PHE A 49 -5.78 -3.75 -21.09
CA PHE A 49 -4.77 -2.77 -20.69
C PHE A 49 -5.38 -1.72 -19.74
N LYS A 50 -4.65 -1.42 -18.67
CA LYS A 50 -5.10 -0.45 -17.69
C LYS A 50 -3.93 0.27 -17.03
N GLU A 51 -3.90 1.58 -17.22
CA GLU A 51 -3.08 2.49 -16.42
C GLU A 51 -3.73 2.72 -15.05
N TYR A 52 -2.89 2.85 -14.03
CA TYR A 52 -3.30 3.19 -12.68
C TYR A 52 -2.19 3.91 -11.91
N ASP A 53 -2.59 4.60 -10.85
CA ASP A 53 -1.66 5.20 -9.91
C ASP A 53 -1.22 4.17 -8.86
N SER A 54 0.08 4.15 -8.57
CA SER A 54 0.67 3.37 -7.49
C SER A 54 1.48 4.29 -6.57
N ALA A 55 1.75 3.82 -5.36
CA ALA A 55 2.52 4.56 -4.37
C ALA A 55 3.67 3.73 -3.81
N ILE A 56 4.84 4.37 -3.68
CA ILE A 56 5.88 3.87 -2.79
C ILE A 56 5.58 4.34 -1.38
N PHE A 57 5.51 3.39 -0.46
CA PHE A 57 5.33 3.63 0.96
C PHE A 57 6.57 3.19 1.72
N ARG A 58 7.15 4.11 2.50
CA ARG A 58 8.26 3.80 3.39
C ARG A 58 7.72 3.32 4.73
N VAL A 59 8.00 2.06 5.04
CA VAL A 59 7.67 1.39 6.29
C VAL A 59 8.69 1.76 7.35
N ASP A 60 8.23 2.42 8.41
CA ASP A 60 9.07 2.75 9.56
C ASP A 60 9.04 1.60 10.60
N ASN A 61 7.91 0.89 10.76
CA ASN A 61 7.77 -0.22 11.72
C ASN A 61 6.78 -1.30 11.26
N ILE A 62 7.09 -2.56 11.55
CA ILE A 62 6.13 -3.67 11.53
C ILE A 62 5.42 -3.72 12.89
N LEU A 63 4.09 -3.59 12.88
CA LEU A 63 3.25 -3.56 14.08
C LEU A 63 2.62 -4.91 14.41
N SER A 64 2.43 -5.76 13.40
CA SER A 64 1.92 -7.12 13.55
C SER A 64 2.37 -7.97 12.37
N GLU A 65 2.77 -9.20 12.66
CA GLU A 65 3.10 -10.21 11.65
C GLU A 65 1.81 -10.75 10.99
N PRO A 66 1.88 -11.21 9.73
CA PRO A 66 0.78 -11.92 9.10
C PRO A 66 0.56 -13.29 9.76
N HIS A 67 -0.67 -13.79 9.67
CA HIS A 67 -1.03 -15.16 10.07
C HIS A 67 -0.38 -16.22 9.18
N ASP A 68 -0.02 -15.86 7.94
CA ASP A 68 0.68 -16.72 7.00
C ASP A 68 2.14 -16.26 6.85
N VAL A 69 3.06 -17.16 7.20
CA VAL A 69 4.52 -16.95 7.15
C VAL A 69 5.05 -16.77 5.73
N ASP A 70 4.27 -17.10 4.69
CA ASP A 70 4.70 -16.98 3.30
C ASP A 70 4.40 -15.62 2.63
N ASN A 71 3.84 -14.66 3.37
CA ASN A 71 3.54 -13.32 2.84
C ASN A 71 4.78 -12.58 2.29
N VAL A 72 4.71 -12.18 1.02
CA VAL A 72 5.84 -11.58 0.27
C VAL A 72 6.25 -10.23 0.88
N ILE A 73 5.29 -9.37 1.22
CA ILE A 73 5.56 -8.06 1.85
C ILE A 73 6.29 -8.24 3.18
N TYR A 74 5.80 -9.11 4.05
CA TYR A 74 6.42 -9.38 5.34
C TYR A 74 7.83 -9.95 5.19
N LYS A 75 8.04 -10.94 4.30
CA LYS A 75 9.38 -11.47 4.02
C LYS A 75 10.34 -10.42 3.48
N TRP A 76 9.87 -9.51 2.63
CA TRP A 76 10.67 -8.40 2.12
C TRP A 76 11.14 -7.48 3.24
N LEU A 77 10.21 -7.07 4.11
CA LEU A 77 10.47 -6.16 5.24
C LEU A 77 11.32 -6.82 6.34
N ALA A 78 10.96 -8.02 6.79
CA ALA A 78 11.60 -8.72 7.91
C ALA A 78 13.06 -9.11 7.61
N ASN A 79 13.36 -9.45 6.34
CA ASN A 79 14.72 -9.78 5.93
C ASN A 79 15.62 -8.53 5.72
N HIS A 80 15.16 -7.33 6.11
CA HIS A 80 15.89 -6.07 5.97
C HIS A 80 16.39 -5.81 4.54
N LYS A 81 15.68 -6.33 3.54
CA LYS A 81 16.04 -6.12 2.12
C LYS A 81 15.65 -4.73 1.63
N GLY A 82 14.79 -4.03 2.37
CA GLY A 82 14.40 -2.65 2.17
C GLY A 82 13.28 -2.26 3.12
N ASP A 83 13.01 -0.96 3.21
CA ASP A 83 11.91 -0.35 3.96
C ASP A 83 10.80 0.18 3.03
N LEU A 84 10.97 0.07 1.71
CA LEU A 84 10.01 0.54 0.71
C LEU A 84 9.14 -0.61 0.22
N ILE A 85 7.83 -0.37 0.14
CA ILE A 85 6.85 -1.27 -0.47
C ILE A 85 6.02 -0.50 -1.49
N GLU A 86 5.56 -1.20 -2.52
CA GLU A 86 4.56 -0.67 -3.44
C GLU A 86 3.16 -0.87 -2.86
N VAL A 87 2.27 0.10 -3.06
CA VAL A 87 0.88 0.08 -2.63
C VAL A 87 -0.01 0.55 -3.77
N SER A 88 -0.92 -0.33 -4.21
CA SER A 88 -1.94 -0.03 -5.22
C SER A 88 -3.20 -0.85 -4.98
N LEU A 89 -4.27 -0.57 -5.73
CA LEU A 89 -5.48 -1.39 -5.74
C LEU A 89 -5.32 -2.74 -6.47
N TYR A 90 -4.19 -2.96 -7.15
CA TYR A 90 -4.02 -4.07 -8.10
C TYR A 90 -3.04 -5.14 -7.61
N ASN A 91 -2.15 -4.80 -6.68
CA ASN A 91 -1.14 -5.73 -6.17
C ASN A 91 -1.10 -5.69 -4.64
N ASP A 92 -1.39 -6.83 -4.01
CA ASP A 92 -1.42 -7.02 -2.55
C ASP A 92 -1.98 -5.80 -1.80
N CYS A 93 -3.18 -5.34 -2.20
CA CYS A 93 -3.81 -4.14 -1.68
C CYS A 93 -4.04 -4.25 -0.16
N PRO A 94 -3.68 -3.22 0.64
CA PRO A 94 -4.08 -3.18 2.05
C PRO A 94 -5.60 -3.14 2.16
N SER A 95 -6.12 -3.61 3.28
CA SER A 95 -7.57 -3.64 3.54
C SER A 95 -8.02 -2.39 4.30
N ILE A 96 -7.15 -1.77 5.11
CA ILE A 96 -7.47 -0.58 5.91
C ILE A 96 -6.27 0.35 6.00
N LEU A 97 -6.51 1.67 5.92
CA LEU A 97 -5.57 2.72 6.31
C LEU A 97 -6.11 3.48 7.54
N LYS A 98 -5.26 3.69 8.54
CA LYS A 98 -5.57 4.46 9.75
C LYS A 98 -4.49 5.50 10.04
N LEU A 99 -4.87 6.55 10.75
CA LEU A 99 -3.93 7.43 11.45
C LEU A 99 -3.52 6.80 12.78
N THR A 100 -2.40 7.26 13.36
CA THR A 100 -1.87 6.75 14.64
C THR A 100 -2.81 6.97 15.83
N ASN A 101 -3.80 7.86 15.71
CA ASN A 101 -4.86 8.05 16.71
C ASN A 101 -6.04 7.07 16.53
N GLY A 102 -5.95 6.11 15.60
CA GLY A 102 -6.98 5.09 15.35
C GLY A 102 -8.06 5.49 14.35
N VAL A 103 -8.07 6.73 13.83
CA VAL A 103 -9.05 7.17 12.83
C VAL A 103 -8.79 6.44 11.50
N THR A 104 -9.78 5.71 11.01
CA THR A 104 -9.76 5.09 9.67
C THR A 104 -9.91 6.17 8.61
N ILE A 105 -8.95 6.24 7.69
CA ILE A 105 -8.93 7.19 6.57
C ILE A 105 -9.30 6.54 5.24
N TRP A 106 -9.19 5.21 5.15
CA TRP A 106 -9.62 4.44 3.98
C TRP A 106 -9.85 2.97 4.36
N LYS A 107 -10.75 2.29 3.64
CA LYS A 107 -11.05 0.86 3.79
C LYS A 107 -11.42 0.26 2.42
N TYR A 108 -10.90 -0.92 2.13
CA TYR A 108 -11.28 -1.74 0.98
C TYR A 108 -12.71 -2.28 1.18
N LEU A 109 -13.57 -2.08 0.18
CA LEU A 109 -14.99 -2.44 0.22
C LEU A 109 -15.27 -3.80 -0.42
#